data_AF-A0A951LTW0-F1
#
_entry.id   AF-A0A951LTW0-F1
#
_cell.length_a   1.000
_cell.length_b   1.000
_cell.length_c   1.000
_cell.angle_alpha   90.00
_cell.angle_beta   90.00
_cell.angle_gamma   90.00
#
_symmetry.space_group_name_H-M   'P 1'
#
loop_
_entity.id
_entity.type
_entity.pdbx_description
1 polymer ?
#
loop_
_entity_poly.entity_id
_entity_poly.type
_entity_poly.pdbx_seq_one_letter_code
_entity_poly.pdbx_strand_id
1 'polypeptide(L)'
;METAREIKQRAAEAGVELLLPTDHQVVDSYDPLHSRKTIPIEFTNAGLVGLDIGVETVQHFAAALQGAKTIIWNGPMGVFEEKGFEEGTIGVARAVAEAADAGATVIVGGGDSVAAVTQAGVADRITHISTGGGATLEFLAGDELPGVSALSDKS
;
A
#
# COMPACT_ATOMS: atom_id res chain seq x y z
N MET A 1 -19.87 1.34 2.17
CA MET A 1 -20.15 1.35 0.72
C MET A 1 -20.38 2.76 0.18
N GLU A 2 -21.19 3.60 0.84
CA GLU A 2 -21.42 4.99 0.43
C GLU A 2 -20.14 5.83 0.40
N THR A 3 -19.39 5.88 1.50
CA THR A 3 -18.11 6.60 1.61
C THR A 3 -17.10 6.22 0.52
N ALA A 4 -17.00 4.93 0.16
CA ALA A 4 -16.09 4.48 -0.88
C ALA A 4 -16.48 5.04 -2.27
N ARG A 5 -17.78 5.16 -2.56
CA ARG A 5 -18.26 5.76 -3.81
C ARG A 5 -17.99 7.26 -3.85
N GLU A 6 -18.19 7.94 -2.72
CA GLU A 6 -17.88 9.36 -2.58
C GLU A 6 -16.39 9.64 -2.79
N ILE A 7 -15.50 8.82 -2.19
CA ILE A 7 -14.05 8.94 -2.41
C ILE A 7 -13.69 8.76 -3.88
N LYS A 8 -14.26 7.74 -4.54
CA LYS A 8 -14.03 7.50 -5.97
C LYS A 8 -14.49 8.68 -6.83
N GLN A 9 -15.64 9.27 -6.51
CA GLN A 9 -16.14 10.44 -7.19
C GLN A 9 -15.21 11.65 -7.00
N ARG A 10 -14.81 11.94 -5.75
CA ARG A 10 -13.91 13.04 -5.42
C ARG A 10 -12.55 12.90 -6.10
N ALA A 11 -12.01 11.68 -6.19
CA ALA A 11 -10.77 11.42 -6.91
C ALA A 11 -10.91 11.80 -8.40
N ALA A 12 -12.00 11.38 -9.05
CA ALA A 12 -12.27 11.73 -10.44
C ALA A 12 -12.44 13.25 -10.65
N GLU A 13 -13.17 13.92 -9.76
CA GLU A 13 -13.36 15.39 -9.81
C GLU A 13 -12.05 16.16 -9.62
N ALA A 14 -11.13 15.61 -8.82
CA ALA A 14 -9.80 16.18 -8.59
C ALA A 14 -8.78 15.81 -9.69
N GLY A 15 -9.16 15.01 -10.69
CA GLY A 15 -8.24 14.50 -11.71
C GLY A 15 -7.19 13.52 -11.15
N VAL A 16 -7.48 12.91 -10.00
CA VAL A 16 -6.63 11.91 -9.35
C VAL A 16 -6.96 10.54 -9.94
N GLU A 17 -5.96 9.88 -10.49
CA GLU A 17 -6.08 8.50 -10.94
C GLU A 17 -6.16 7.56 -9.74
N LEU A 18 -7.32 6.91 -9.58
CA LEU A 18 -7.54 5.91 -8.53
C LEU A 18 -7.36 4.51 -9.12
N LEU A 19 -6.22 3.88 -8.80
CA LEU A 19 -5.92 2.51 -9.19
C LEU A 19 -6.44 1.52 -8.14
N LEU A 20 -7.07 0.45 -8.62
CA LEU A 20 -7.59 -0.65 -7.80
C LEU A 20 -7.04 -1.99 -8.31
N PRO A 21 -7.02 -3.03 -7.46
CA PRO A 21 -6.63 -4.36 -7.88
C PRO A 21 -7.46 -4.90 -9.04
N THR A 22 -6.79 -5.55 -9.99
CA THR A 22 -7.40 -6.25 -11.13
C THR A 22 -7.49 -7.75 -10.87
N ASP A 23 -6.58 -8.28 -10.07
CA ASP A 23 -6.52 -9.66 -9.62
C ASP A 23 -6.09 -9.73 -8.14
N HIS A 24 -6.41 -10.84 -7.49
CA HIS A 24 -6.11 -11.02 -6.06
C HIS A 24 -5.96 -12.50 -5.71
N GLN A 25 -5.17 -12.75 -4.67
CA GLN A 25 -5.00 -14.05 -4.07
C GLN A 25 -6.12 -14.30 -3.08
N VAL A 26 -6.80 -15.41 -3.25
CA VAL A 26 -7.94 -15.80 -2.45
C VAL A 26 -7.77 -17.19 -1.87
N VAL A 27 -8.51 -17.43 -0.81
CA VAL A 27 -8.79 -18.75 -0.28
C VAL A 27 -10.30 -18.97 -0.17
N ASP A 28 -10.71 -20.23 -0.19
CA ASP A 28 -12.05 -20.65 0.18
C ASP A 28 -12.27 -20.40 1.69
N SER A 29 -13.39 -19.78 2.04
CA SER A 29 -13.72 -19.47 3.43
C SER A 29 -13.94 -20.73 4.29
N TYR A 30 -14.23 -21.88 3.68
CA TYR A 30 -14.42 -23.16 4.37
C TYR A 30 -13.16 -24.04 4.41
N ASP A 31 -12.16 -23.75 3.57
CA ASP A 31 -10.86 -24.45 3.59
C ASP A 31 -9.67 -23.50 3.28
N PRO A 32 -9.33 -22.58 4.19
CA PRO A 32 -8.30 -21.56 3.93
C PRO A 32 -6.90 -22.12 3.64
N LEU A 33 -6.59 -23.31 4.16
CA LEU A 33 -5.23 -23.87 4.15
C LEU A 33 -4.85 -24.54 2.82
N HIS A 34 -5.82 -24.99 2.02
CA HIS A 34 -5.56 -25.80 0.82
C HIS A 34 -6.16 -25.24 -0.48
N SER A 35 -6.79 -24.07 -0.43
CA SER A 35 -7.59 -23.52 -1.53
C SER A 35 -6.99 -22.27 -2.18
N ARG A 36 -5.74 -21.93 -1.82
CA ARG A 36 -5.05 -20.74 -2.35
C ARG A 36 -5.06 -20.75 -3.88
N LYS A 37 -5.55 -19.66 -4.46
CA LYS A 37 -5.54 -19.40 -5.90
C LYS A 37 -5.53 -17.90 -6.18
N THR A 38 -5.05 -17.51 -7.35
CA THR A 38 -5.18 -16.14 -7.84
C THR A 38 -6.32 -16.08 -8.84
N ILE A 39 -7.20 -15.09 -8.70
CA ILE A 39 -8.32 -14.88 -9.62
C ILE A 39 -8.43 -13.41 -10.01
N PRO A 40 -8.93 -13.13 -11.22
CA PRO A 40 -9.40 -11.79 -11.56
C PRO A 40 -10.53 -11.35 -10.63
N ILE A 41 -10.60 -10.05 -10.32
CA ILE A 41 -11.52 -9.49 -9.33
C ILE A 41 -13.00 -9.71 -9.70
N GLU A 42 -13.33 -9.84 -10.99
CA GLU A 42 -14.67 -10.11 -11.49
C GLU A 42 -15.22 -11.49 -11.11
N PHE A 43 -14.34 -12.44 -10.71
CA PHE A 43 -14.74 -13.78 -10.26
C PHE A 43 -14.89 -13.90 -8.75
N THR A 44 -14.72 -12.80 -8.00
CA THR A 44 -14.91 -12.77 -6.54
C THR A 44 -16.36 -13.10 -6.18
N ASN A 45 -16.55 -13.97 -5.19
CA ASN A 45 -17.86 -14.32 -4.66
C ASN A 45 -17.80 -14.48 -3.13
N ALA A 46 -18.96 -14.64 -2.50
CA ALA A 46 -19.08 -14.69 -1.04
C ALA A 46 -18.37 -15.89 -0.37
N GLY A 47 -18.02 -16.93 -1.14
CA GLY A 47 -17.27 -18.09 -0.63
C GLY A 47 -15.75 -17.89 -0.62
N LEU A 48 -15.26 -16.73 -1.06
CA LEU A 48 -13.83 -16.45 -1.18
C LEU A 48 -13.43 -15.29 -0.28
N VAL A 49 -12.24 -15.39 0.30
CA VAL A 49 -11.60 -14.35 1.10
C VAL A 49 -10.32 -13.92 0.41
N GLY A 50 -10.23 -12.63 0.06
CA GLY A 50 -9.01 -12.03 -0.48
C GLY A 50 -7.98 -11.79 0.62
N LEU A 51 -6.75 -12.23 0.39
CA LEU A 51 -5.66 -12.15 1.36
C LEU A 51 -4.45 -11.37 0.85
N ASP A 52 -4.27 -11.24 -0.47
CA ASP A 52 -3.21 -10.42 -1.08
C ASP A 52 -3.61 -10.00 -2.49
N ILE A 53 -2.91 -9.03 -3.08
CA ILE A 53 -3.06 -8.69 -4.49
C ILE A 53 -2.39 -9.72 -5.38
N GLY A 54 -2.89 -9.87 -6.61
CA GLY A 54 -2.31 -10.77 -7.60
C GLY A 54 -1.16 -10.13 -8.37
N VAL A 55 -0.51 -10.94 -9.21
CA VAL A 55 0.68 -10.55 -9.97
C VAL A 55 0.37 -9.47 -11.00
N GLU A 56 -0.83 -9.48 -11.60
CA GLU A 56 -1.22 -8.46 -12.58
C GLU A 56 -1.39 -7.10 -11.90
N THR A 57 -1.97 -7.08 -10.70
CA THR A 57 -2.10 -5.87 -9.87
C THR A 57 -0.74 -5.33 -9.46
N VAL A 58 0.20 -6.20 -9.06
CA VAL A 58 1.57 -5.76 -8.74
C VAL A 58 2.20 -5.07 -9.96
N GLN A 59 2.08 -5.66 -11.15
CA GLN A 59 2.61 -5.06 -12.38
C GLN A 59 1.93 -3.72 -12.72
N HIS A 60 0.62 -3.65 -12.54
CA HIS A 60 -0.17 -2.45 -12.76
C HIS A 60 0.27 -1.31 -11.82
N PHE A 61 0.43 -1.60 -10.52
CA PHE A 61 0.89 -0.62 -9.55
C PHE A 61 2.36 -0.23 -9.77
N ALA A 62 3.23 -1.19 -10.10
CA ALA A 62 4.62 -0.92 -10.42
C ALA A 62 4.75 0.02 -11.63
N ALA A 63 3.93 -0.17 -12.67
CA ALA A 63 3.89 0.72 -13.83
C ALA A 63 3.47 2.15 -13.44
N ALA A 64 2.49 2.31 -12.55
CA ALA A 64 2.05 3.63 -12.08
C ALA A 64 3.10 4.34 -11.21
N LEU A 65 3.99 3.59 -10.54
CA LEU A 65 5.09 4.16 -9.77
C LEU A 65 6.24 4.67 -10.67
N GLN A 66 6.33 4.21 -11.93
CA GLN A 66 7.37 4.66 -12.84
C GLN A 66 7.23 6.16 -13.15
N GLY A 67 8.31 6.91 -12.93
CA GLY A 67 8.33 8.35 -13.16
C GLY A 67 7.69 9.18 -12.05
N ALA A 68 7.14 8.56 -10.99
CA ALA A 68 6.71 9.27 -9.80
C ALA A 68 7.91 9.98 -9.15
N LYS A 69 7.73 11.25 -8.77
CA LYS A 69 8.79 12.05 -8.12
C LYS A 69 8.76 11.92 -6.60
N THR A 70 7.57 11.67 -6.05
CA THR A 70 7.33 11.49 -4.63
C THR A 70 6.34 10.35 -4.47
N ILE A 71 6.67 9.40 -3.59
CA ILE A 71 5.83 8.26 -3.26
C ILE A 71 5.64 8.25 -1.75
N ILE A 72 4.40 8.09 -1.32
CA ILE A 72 4.05 7.89 0.08
C ILE A 72 3.36 6.53 0.15
N TRP A 73 3.94 5.62 0.93
CA TRP A 73 3.41 4.27 1.11
C TRP A 73 3.00 4.04 2.56
N ASN A 74 1.73 3.70 2.78
CA ASN A 74 1.16 3.35 4.07
C ASN A 74 0.17 2.18 3.93
N GLY A 75 0.43 1.10 4.66
CA GLY A 75 -0.31 -0.17 4.62
C GLY A 75 0.29 -1.20 3.65
N PRO A 76 0.45 -2.47 4.06
CA PRO A 76 0.77 -3.57 3.14
C PRO A 76 -0.39 -3.82 2.15
N MET A 77 -0.13 -4.61 1.10
CA MET A 77 -1.13 -4.93 0.08
C MET A 77 -2.02 -6.12 0.46
N GLY A 78 -1.58 -6.91 1.45
CA GLY A 78 -2.21 -8.14 1.89
C GLY A 78 -1.76 -8.52 3.30
N VAL A 79 -2.12 -9.73 3.72
CA VAL A 79 -1.74 -10.33 5.00
C VAL A 79 -0.32 -10.89 4.90
N PHE A 80 0.66 -9.99 4.76
CA PHE A 80 2.05 -10.31 4.42
C PHE A 80 2.80 -11.09 5.53
N GLU A 81 2.25 -11.12 6.73
CA GLU A 81 2.73 -11.94 7.85
C GLU A 81 2.43 -13.43 7.64
N GLU A 82 1.42 -13.76 6.84
CA GLU A 82 1.05 -15.13 6.50
C GLU A 82 1.83 -15.62 5.27
N LYS A 83 2.57 -16.72 5.46
CA LYS A 83 3.40 -17.29 4.40
C LYS A 83 2.53 -17.73 3.21
N GLY A 84 2.86 -17.23 2.04
CA GLY A 84 2.09 -17.35 0.81
C GLY A 84 1.21 -16.14 0.49
N PHE A 85 1.09 -15.13 1.35
CA PHE A 85 0.30 -13.91 1.09
C PHE A 85 1.14 -12.64 1.20
N GLU A 86 2.45 -12.77 1.08
CA GLU A 86 3.43 -11.67 1.11
C GLU A 86 3.84 -11.17 -0.28
N GLU A 87 3.53 -11.91 -1.35
CA GLU A 87 4.08 -11.68 -2.69
C GLU A 87 3.71 -10.31 -3.26
N GLY A 88 2.45 -9.89 -3.09
CA GLY A 88 1.94 -8.60 -3.53
C GLY A 88 2.60 -7.45 -2.78
N THR A 89 2.68 -7.57 -1.45
CA THR A 89 3.34 -6.58 -0.59
C THR A 89 4.83 -6.46 -0.91
N ILE A 90 5.55 -7.58 -1.09
CA ILE A 90 6.97 -7.59 -1.47
C ILE A 90 7.16 -7.02 -2.88
N GLY A 91 6.26 -7.36 -3.81
CA GLY A 91 6.28 -6.84 -5.17
C GLY A 91 6.19 -5.32 -5.21
N VAL A 92 5.24 -4.74 -4.47
CA VAL A 92 5.10 -3.28 -4.35
C VAL A 92 6.28 -2.66 -3.61
N ALA A 93 6.78 -3.28 -2.53
CA ALA A 93 7.97 -2.80 -1.82
C ALA A 93 9.19 -2.67 -2.74
N ARG A 94 9.40 -3.65 -3.62
CA ARG A 94 10.49 -3.64 -4.60
C ARG A 94 10.29 -2.54 -5.66
N ALA A 95 9.08 -2.39 -6.19
CA ALA A 95 8.78 -1.34 -7.16
C ALA A 95 8.97 0.07 -6.58
N VAL A 96 8.57 0.27 -5.32
CA VAL A 96 8.79 1.52 -4.58
C VAL A 96 10.28 1.79 -4.41
N ALA A 97 11.08 0.78 -4.06
CA ALA A 97 12.52 0.93 -3.94
C ALA A 97 13.22 1.19 -5.29
N GLU A 98 12.73 0.59 -6.38
CA GLU A 98 13.22 0.89 -7.74
C GLU A 98 12.95 2.35 -8.13
N ALA A 99 11.80 2.89 -7.74
CA ALA A 99 11.52 4.32 -7.93
C ALA A 99 12.48 5.20 -7.11
N ALA A 100 12.83 4.80 -5.88
CA ALA A 100 13.82 5.50 -5.07
C ALA A 100 15.19 5.52 -5.74
N ASP A 101 15.66 4.38 -6.24
CA ASP A 101 16.92 4.27 -7.00
C ASP A 101 16.91 5.15 -8.27
N ALA A 102 15.73 5.31 -8.88
CA ALA A 102 15.51 6.20 -10.02
C ALA A 102 15.39 7.70 -9.64
N GLY A 103 15.52 8.04 -8.35
CA GLY A 103 15.56 9.41 -7.85
C GLY A 103 14.25 9.94 -7.27
N ALA A 104 13.25 9.09 -7.07
CA ALA A 104 12.02 9.49 -6.37
C ALA A 104 12.27 9.69 -4.87
N THR A 105 11.59 10.66 -4.27
CA THR A 105 11.48 10.74 -2.80
C THR A 105 10.47 9.69 -2.33
N VAL A 106 10.92 8.72 -1.56
CA VAL A 106 10.04 7.66 -1.03
C VAL A 106 9.89 7.78 0.48
N ILE A 107 8.65 7.93 0.92
CA ILE A 107 8.25 8.01 2.33
C ILE A 107 7.42 6.77 2.66
N VAL A 108 7.93 5.93 3.55
CA VAL A 108 7.19 4.76 4.06
C VAL A 108 6.74 5.06 5.48
N GLY A 109 5.44 4.97 5.75
CA GLY A 109 4.87 5.27 7.06
C GLY A 109 4.13 4.07 7.65
N GLY A 110 4.32 3.84 8.95
CA GLY A 110 3.59 2.83 9.73
C GLY A 110 4.35 1.54 9.92
N GLY A 111 4.15 0.91 11.09
CA GLY A 111 4.90 -0.28 11.50
C GLY A 111 4.83 -1.40 10.46
N ASP A 112 3.65 -1.64 9.89
CA ASP A 112 3.42 -2.73 8.94
C ASP A 112 4.13 -2.48 7.60
N SER A 113 4.09 -1.26 7.06
CA SER A 113 4.84 -0.93 5.83
C SER A 113 6.34 -0.93 6.05
N VAL A 114 6.81 -0.56 7.25
CA VAL A 114 8.23 -0.66 7.61
C VAL A 114 8.67 -2.12 7.71
N ALA A 115 7.85 -2.98 8.30
CA ALA A 115 8.07 -4.41 8.33
C ALA A 115 8.10 -5.00 6.91
N ALA A 116 7.20 -4.56 6.03
CA ALA A 116 7.14 -4.98 4.64
C ALA A 116 8.43 -4.65 3.85
N VAL A 117 8.93 -3.40 3.89
CA VAL A 117 10.20 -3.05 3.21
C VAL A 117 11.42 -3.78 3.80
N THR A 118 11.38 -4.07 5.10
CA THR A 118 12.44 -4.82 5.78
C THR A 118 12.43 -6.28 5.33
N GLN A 119 11.26 -6.93 5.32
CA GLN A 119 11.09 -8.30 4.83
C GLN A 119 11.43 -8.42 3.35
N ALA A 120 11.11 -7.41 2.54
CA ALA A 120 11.49 -7.35 1.14
C ALA A 120 13.00 -7.12 0.92
N GLY A 121 13.75 -6.75 1.95
CA GLY A 121 15.19 -6.49 1.89
C GLY A 121 15.55 -5.20 1.15
N VAL A 122 14.69 -4.18 1.22
CA VAL A 122 14.85 -2.90 0.49
C VAL A 122 14.78 -1.66 1.39
N ALA A 123 14.75 -1.85 2.72
CA ALA A 123 14.61 -0.75 3.66
C ALA A 123 15.72 0.33 3.54
N ASP A 124 16.93 -0.08 3.19
CA ASP A 124 18.09 0.78 2.98
C ASP A 124 17.99 1.67 1.72
N ARG A 125 17.11 1.31 0.78
CA ARG A 125 16.84 2.07 -0.46
C ARG A 125 15.74 3.12 -0.28
N ILE A 126 15.03 3.10 0.85
CA ILE A 126 13.92 4.03 1.12
C ILE A 126 14.45 5.37 1.61
N THR A 127 13.95 6.48 1.05
CA THR A 127 14.42 7.83 1.39
C THR A 127 14.08 8.24 2.82
N HIS A 128 12.88 7.90 3.30
CA HIS A 128 12.44 8.19 4.67
C HIS A 128 11.53 7.10 5.21
N ILE A 129 11.84 6.62 6.41
CA ILE A 129 11.01 5.68 7.17
C ILE A 129 10.42 6.43 8.36
N SER A 130 9.10 6.62 8.34
CA SER A 130 8.35 7.25 9.43
C SER A 130 7.85 6.21 10.44
N THR A 131 8.16 6.43 11.70
CA THR A 131 7.62 5.67 12.83
C THR A 131 6.23 6.14 13.27
N GLY A 132 5.69 7.19 12.63
CA GLY A 132 4.44 7.84 13.04
C GLY A 132 3.16 7.09 12.64
N GLY A 133 3.23 6.14 11.70
CA GLY A 133 2.05 5.40 11.23
C GLY A 133 0.87 6.32 10.87
N GLY A 134 -0.26 6.15 11.56
CA GLY A 134 -1.45 6.98 11.37
C GLY A 134 -1.19 8.49 11.53
N ALA A 135 -0.29 8.88 12.44
CA ALA A 135 0.08 10.29 12.60
C ALA A 135 0.75 10.90 11.36
N THR A 136 1.39 10.08 10.51
CA THR A 136 1.93 10.56 9.22
C THR A 136 0.81 10.85 8.24
N LEU A 137 -0.26 10.04 8.22
CA LEU A 137 -1.43 10.31 7.39
C LEU A 137 -2.23 11.51 7.87
N GLU A 138 -2.43 11.66 9.18
CA GLU A 138 -3.08 12.85 9.78
C GLU A 138 -2.32 14.12 9.43
N PHE A 139 -0.99 14.11 9.58
CA PHE A 139 -0.13 15.21 9.17
C PHE A 139 -0.26 15.56 7.68
N LEU A 140 -0.30 14.54 6.80
CA LEU A 140 -0.47 14.74 5.35
C LEU A 140 -1.90 15.19 4.98
N ALA A 141 -2.90 14.82 5.77
CA ALA A 141 -4.27 15.30 5.63
C ALA A 141 -4.41 16.79 6.01
N GLY A 142 -3.37 17.37 6.62
CA GLY A 142 -3.32 18.76 7.07
C GLY A 142 -3.85 18.95 8.49
N ASP A 143 -4.04 17.87 9.25
CA ASP A 143 -4.47 17.95 10.63
C ASP A 143 -3.33 18.47 11.52
N GLU A 144 -3.69 19.33 12.46
CA GLU A 144 -2.75 19.83 13.44
C GLU A 144 -2.38 18.71 14.42
N LEU A 145 -1.12 18.26 14.41
CA LEU A 145 -0.66 17.25 15.36
C LEU A 145 -0.45 17.88 16.74
N PRO A 146 -1.22 17.54 17.78
CA PRO A 146 -1.16 18.23 19.07
C PRO A 146 0.23 18.22 19.72
N GLY A 147 0.99 17.13 19.51
CA GLY A 147 2.36 17.00 19.99
C GLY A 147 3.38 17.86 19.25
N VAL A 148 3.12 18.20 17.97
CA VAL A 148 3.97 19.10 17.18
C VAL A 148 3.63 20.55 17.52
N SER A 149 2.34 20.89 17.62
CA SER A 149 1.86 22.23 17.99
C SER A 149 2.31 22.68 19.39
N ALA A 150 2.55 21.72 20.29
CA ALA A 150 3.06 21.99 21.64
C ALA A 150 4.55 22.40 21.66
N LEU A 151 5.28 22.21 20.56
CA LEU A 151 6.68 22.62 20.45
C LEU A 151 6.75 24.12 20.14
N SER A 152 7.63 24.84 20.83
CA SER A 152 7.91 26.25 20.51
C SER A 152 8.52 26.38 19.12
N ASP A 153 8.09 27.40 18.37
CA ASP A 153 8.63 27.70 17.05
C ASP A 153 10.16 27.82 17.08
N LYS A 154 10.76 27.44 15.95
CA LYS A 154 12.19 27.56 15.72
C LYS A 154 12.58 29.04 15.86
N SER A 155 13.36 29.35 16.90
CA SER A 155 13.88 30.69 17.20
C SER A 155 14.80 31.20 16.09
#